data_AF-A0A9E5HVV8-F1
#
_entry.id   AF-A0A9E5HVV8-F1
#
_cell.length_a   1.000
_cell.length_b   1.000
_cell.length_c   1.000
_cell.angle_alpha   90.00
_cell.angle_beta   90.00
_cell.angle_gamma   90.00
#
_symmetry.space_group_name_H-M   'P 1'
#
loop_
_entity.id
_entity.type
_entity.pdbx_description
1 polymer ?
#
loop_
_entity_poly.entity_id
_entity_poly.type
_entity_poly.pdbx_seq_one_letter_code
_entity_poly.pdbx_strand_id
1 'polypeptide(L)'
;MTKKLSIVRFKPKPEHFDEFIAAIKERNNGDTAMTDFKLMKTATEVVVIGVRDPSVFDESVQSGVEWLDKHRLMLQEYDPVNRHTIPLTGDLVE
;
A
#
# COMPACT_ATOMS: atom_id res chain seq x y z
N MET A 1 21.41 7.84 -1.35
CA MET A 1 20.62 7.19 -2.42
C MET A 1 19.33 7.97 -2.58
N THR A 2 18.79 8.03 -3.79
CA THR A 2 17.51 8.69 -4.06
C THR A 2 16.38 7.96 -3.31
N LYS A 3 15.45 8.70 -2.70
CA LYS A 3 14.29 8.12 -2.03
C LYS A 3 13.40 7.39 -3.04
N LYS A 4 12.64 6.39 -2.59
CA LYS A 4 11.64 5.74 -3.42
C LYS A 4 10.26 6.34 -3.17
N LEU A 5 9.48 6.54 -4.22
CA LEU A 5 8.05 6.85 -4.12
C LEU A 5 7.26 5.61 -4.54
N SER A 6 6.37 5.14 -3.66
CA SER A 6 5.46 4.04 -3.93
C SER A 6 4.01 4.53 -3.92
N ILE A 7 3.26 4.16 -4.95
CA ILE A 7 1.81 4.33 -5.05
C ILE A 7 1.22 2.93 -5.16
N VAL A 8 0.36 2.54 -4.22
CA VAL A 8 -0.26 1.21 -4.20
C VAL A 8 -1.77 1.37 -4.15
N ARG A 9 -2.46 0.83 -5.15
CA ARG A 9 -3.92 0.91 -5.26
C ARG A 9 -4.55 -0.40 -4.83
N PHE A 10 -5.56 -0.30 -3.99
CA PHE A 10 -6.38 -1.41 -3.50
C PHE A 10 -7.85 -1.17 -3.81
N LYS A 11 -8.60 -2.24 -4.04
CA LYS A 11 -10.05 -2.18 -4.26
C LYS A 11 -10.76 -3.00 -3.17
N PRO A 12 -11.00 -2.44 -1.97
CA PRO A 12 -11.68 -3.16 -0.91
C PRO A 12 -13.10 -3.56 -1.33
N LYS A 13 -13.58 -4.68 -0.80
CA LYS A 13 -15.00 -5.02 -0.86
C LYS A 13 -15.79 -3.96 -0.07
N PRO A 14 -17.00 -3.56 -0.51
CA PRO A 14 -17.76 -2.49 0.15
C PRO A 14 -17.97 -2.73 1.64
N GLU A 15 -18.21 -3.99 2.04
CA GLU A 15 -18.42 -4.39 3.43
C GLU A 15 -17.16 -4.31 4.31
N HIS A 16 -15.96 -4.25 3.71
CA HIS A 16 -14.68 -4.18 4.41
C HIS A 16 -13.95 -2.83 4.18
N PHE A 17 -14.59 -1.85 3.55
CA PHE A 17 -13.89 -0.66 3.06
C PHE A 17 -13.25 0.16 4.20
N ASP A 18 -14.03 0.48 5.22
CA ASP A 18 -13.55 1.25 6.38
C ASP A 18 -12.59 0.43 7.26
N GLU A 19 -12.85 -0.88 7.39
CA GLU A 19 -11.97 -1.82 8.09
C GLU A 19 -10.59 -1.87 7.44
N PHE A 20 -10.53 -1.97 6.11
CA PHE A 20 -9.28 -2.01 5.36
C PHE A 20 -8.51 -0.69 5.47
N ILE A 21 -9.19 0.46 5.47
CA ILE A 21 -8.57 1.77 5.73
C ILE A 21 -7.95 1.80 7.14
N ALA A 22 -8.65 1.30 8.16
CA ALA A 22 -8.14 1.25 9.52
C ALA A 22 -6.88 0.36 9.62
N ALA A 23 -6.92 -0.81 9.00
CA ALA A 23 -5.79 -1.74 8.96
C ALA A 23 -4.55 -1.15 8.28
N ILE A 24 -4.72 -0.39 7.19
CA ILE A 24 -3.61 0.33 6.54
C ILE A 24 -2.99 1.37 7.49
N LYS A 25 -3.83 2.16 8.18
CA LYS A 25 -3.34 3.18 9.11
C LYS A 25 -2.57 2.56 10.26
N GLU A 26 -3.08 1.48 10.83
CA GLU A 26 -2.41 0.72 11.89
C GLU A 26 -1.05 0.20 11.41
N ARG A 27 -1.00 -0.42 10.22
CA ARG A 27 0.27 -0.88 9.62
C ARG A 27 1.26 0.27 9.48
N ASN A 28 0.81 1.40 8.94
CA ASN A 28 1.71 2.53 8.66
C ASN A 28 2.27 3.17 9.94
N ASN A 29 1.49 3.20 11.03
CA ASN A 29 1.99 3.70 12.32
C ASN A 29 3.17 2.88 12.86
N GLY A 30 3.31 1.62 12.43
CA GLY A 30 4.44 0.75 12.77
C GLY A 30 5.54 0.65 11.71
N ASP A 31 5.39 1.26 10.53
CA ASP A 31 6.34 1.14 9.40
C ASP A 31 7.41 2.23 9.48
N THR A 32 8.55 1.90 10.11
CA THR A 32 9.66 2.83 10.29
C THR A 32 10.39 3.20 8.98
N ALA A 33 10.17 2.43 7.90
CA ALA A 33 10.74 2.70 6.58
C ALA A 33 10.01 3.81 5.82
N MET A 34 8.79 4.14 6.24
CA MET A 34 7.93 5.11 5.58
C MET A 34 8.18 6.51 6.15
N THR A 35 8.88 7.35 5.38
CA THR A 35 9.25 8.71 5.79
C THR A 35 8.14 9.75 5.57
N ASP A 36 7.26 9.49 4.60
CA ASP A 36 6.00 10.21 4.42
C ASP A 36 4.94 9.23 3.95
N PHE A 37 3.72 9.40 4.46
CA PHE A 37 2.57 8.57 4.15
C PHE A 37 1.35 9.43 3.91
N LYS A 38 0.67 9.18 2.80
CA LYS A 38 -0.65 9.72 2.49
C LYS A 38 -1.57 8.57 2.12
N LEU A 39 -2.82 8.70 2.54
CA LEU A 39 -3.89 7.76 2.21
C LEU A 39 -5.01 8.53 1.52
N MET A 40 -5.32 8.14 0.29
CA MET A 40 -6.43 8.67 -0.47
C MET A 40 -7.53 7.61 -0.55
N LYS A 41 -8.78 8.01 -0.28
CA LYS A 41 -9.95 7.19 -0.56
C LYS A 41 -10.71 7.75 -1.75
N THR A 42 -11.23 6.86 -2.58
CA THR A 42 -12.19 7.17 -3.65
C THR A 42 -13.53 6.49 -3.33
N ALA A 43 -14.47 6.50 -4.28
CA ALA A 43 -15.73 5.78 -4.12
C ALA A 43 -15.56 4.26 -4.02
N THR A 44 -14.49 3.69 -4.61
CA THR A 44 -14.30 2.24 -4.73
C THR A 44 -12.87 1.78 -4.43
N GLU A 45 -11.93 2.69 -4.28
CA GLU A 45 -10.52 2.37 -4.10
C GLU A 45 -9.91 3.08 -2.89
N VAL A 46 -8.84 2.47 -2.40
CA VAL A 46 -7.94 3.05 -1.42
C VAL A 46 -6.55 3.09 -2.05
N VAL A 47 -5.91 4.26 -2.01
CA VAL A 47 -4.59 4.49 -2.60
C VAL A 47 -3.62 4.91 -1.50
N VAL A 48 -2.61 4.08 -1.29
CA VAL A 48 -1.47 4.36 -0.43
C VAL A 48 -0.40 5.08 -1.24
N ILE A 49 0.10 6.20 -0.73
CA ILE A 49 1.21 6.94 -1.32
C ILE A 49 2.27 7.08 -0.23
N GLY A 50 3.47 6.55 -0.48
CA GLY A 50 4.52 6.48 0.51
C GLY A 50 5.88 6.86 -0.04
N VAL A 51 6.63 7.69 0.69
CA VAL A 51 8.05 7.94 0.43
C VAL A 51 8.87 7.03 1.36
N ARG A 52 9.71 6.18 0.77
CA ARG A 52 10.47 5.15 1.51
C ARG A 52 11.98 5.42 1.49
N ASP A 53 12.62 5.06 2.59
CA ASP A 53 14.08 5.01 2.69
C ASP A 53 14.62 3.84 1.83
N PRO A 54 15.52 4.10 0.86
CA PRO A 54 16.06 3.06 -0.01
C PRO A 54 16.89 2.00 0.76
N SER A 55 17.43 2.32 1.94
CA SER A 55 18.26 1.40 2.73
C SER A 55 17.48 0.21 3.31
N VAL A 56 16.16 0.38 3.50
CA VAL A 56 15.26 -0.63 4.08
C VAL A 56 14.08 -0.95 3.15
N PHE A 57 14.20 -0.56 1.88
CA PHE A 57 13.10 -0.66 0.92
C PHE A 57 12.69 -2.11 0.65
N ASP A 58 13.64 -3.00 0.37
CA ASP A 58 13.36 -4.39 0.02
C ASP A 58 12.67 -5.15 1.17
N GLU A 59 13.15 -4.95 2.41
CA GLU A 59 12.53 -5.51 3.62
C GLU A 59 11.11 -4.97 3.83
N SER A 60 10.92 -3.66 3.61
CA SER A 60 9.62 -3.00 3.74
C SER A 60 8.61 -3.50 2.69
N VAL A 61 9.06 -3.78 1.46
CA VAL A 61 8.23 -4.40 0.41
C VAL A 61 7.82 -5.81 0.80
N GLN A 62 8.77 -6.63 1.26
CA GLN A 62 8.50 -8.01 1.67
C GLN A 62 7.49 -8.06 2.82
N SER A 63 7.69 -7.23 3.86
CA SER A 63 6.73 -7.06 4.95
C SER A 63 5.35 -6.60 4.47
N GLY A 64 5.31 -5.73 3.45
CA GLY A 64 4.08 -5.30 2.78
C GLY A 64 3.31 -6.45 2.13
N VAL A 65 4.01 -7.36 1.44
CA VAL A 65 3.41 -8.55 0.81
C VAL A 65 2.82 -9.50 1.86
N GLU A 66 3.58 -9.78 2.92
CA GLU A 66 3.13 -10.66 4.01
C GLU A 66 1.90 -10.11 4.75
N TRP A 67 1.86 -8.80 4.97
CA TRP A 67 0.69 -8.13 5.50
C TRP A 67 -0.49 -8.26 4.53
N LEU A 68 -0.28 -8.01 3.24
CA LEU A 68 -1.34 -8.05 2.23
C LEU A 68 -1.98 -9.44 2.13
N ASP A 69 -1.21 -10.51 2.24
CA ASP A 69 -1.74 -11.88 2.18
C ASP A 69 -2.75 -12.17 3.29
N LYS A 70 -2.58 -11.57 4.48
CA LYS A 70 -3.55 -11.68 5.60
C LYS A 70 -4.83 -10.88 5.37
N HIS A 71 -4.76 -9.84 4.53
CA HIS A 71 -5.86 -8.90 4.30
C HIS A 71 -6.52 -9.08 2.92
N ARG A 72 -6.00 -9.98 2.08
CA ARG A 72 -6.45 -10.21 0.70
C ARG A 72 -7.93 -10.58 0.61
N LEU A 73 -8.48 -11.26 1.61
CA LEU A 73 -9.90 -11.63 1.71
C LEU A 73 -10.85 -10.42 1.68
N MET A 74 -10.38 -9.25 2.11
CA MET A 74 -11.14 -8.00 2.12
C MET A 74 -11.12 -7.27 0.77
N LEU A 75 -10.33 -7.76 -0.21
CA LEU A 75 -10.12 -7.09 -1.48
C LEU A 75 -10.90 -7.75 -2.61
N GLN A 76 -11.25 -6.94 -3.60
CA GLN A 76 -11.72 -7.36 -4.91
C GLN A 76 -10.53 -7.47 -5.86
N GLU A 77 -10.64 -8.35 -6.86
CA GLU A 77 -9.70 -8.32 -7.98
C GLU A 77 -10.01 -7.14 -8.92
N TYR A 78 -8.96 -6.51 -9.44
CA TYR A 78 -9.04 -5.53 -10.52
C TYR A 78 -9.34 -6.21 -11.84
N ASP A 79 -8.54 -7.21 -12.17
CA ASP A 79 -8.59 -8.02 -13.40
C ASP A 79 -7.67 -9.26 -13.23
N PRO A 80 -7.68 -10.21 -14.18
CA PRO A 80 -6.87 -11.43 -14.09
C PRO A 80 -5.35 -11.21 -14.00
N VAL A 81 -4.84 -10.05 -14.43
CA VAL A 81 -3.41 -9.73 -14.42
C VAL A 81 -3.04 -9.03 -13.11
N ASN A 82 -3.73 -7.95 -12.76
CA ASN A 82 -3.44 -7.13 -11.59
C ASN A 82 -3.90 -7.76 -10.27
N ARG A 83 -4.85 -8.70 -10.31
CA ARG A 83 -5.37 -9.40 -9.13
C ARG A 83 -5.82 -8.37 -8.08
N HIS A 84 -5.32 -8.41 -6.85
CA HIS A 84 -5.84 -7.61 -5.72
C HIS A 84 -5.13 -6.26 -5.48
N THR A 85 -4.04 -5.96 -6.19
CA THR A 85 -3.26 -4.73 -5.94
C THR A 85 -2.53 -4.26 -7.19
N ILE A 86 -2.42 -2.93 -7.35
CA ILE A 86 -1.62 -2.32 -8.43
C ILE A 86 -0.53 -1.46 -7.77
N PRO A 87 0.71 -1.95 -7.69
CA PRO A 87 1.84 -1.18 -7.19
C PRO A 87 2.54 -0.42 -8.32
N LEU A 88 2.95 0.81 -8.04
CA LEU A 88 3.85 1.61 -8.85
C LEU A 88 4.94 2.15 -7.93
N THR A 89 6.20 1.85 -8.21
CA THR A 89 7.33 2.39 -7.45
C THR A 89 8.41 2.90 -8.38
N GLY A 90 9.03 4.02 -8.01
CA GLY A 90 10.13 4.63 -8.73
C GLY A 90 11.04 5.47 -7.84
N ASP A 91 12.10 5.99 -8.43
CA ASP A 91 12.94 7.01 -7.79
C ASP A 91 12.19 8.33 -7.70
N LEU A 92 12.17 8.93 -6.50
CA LEU A 92 11.63 10.27 -6.29
C LEU A 92 12.62 11.30 -6.82
N VAL A 93 12.19 12.11 -7.79
CA VAL A 93 12.97 13.23 -8.32
C VAL A 93 12.46 14.52 -7.69
N GLU A 94 13.35 15.33 -7.13
CA GLU A 94 13.07 16.63 -6.50
C GLU A 94 13.34 17.79 -7.45
#